data_AF-A0A255Z403-F1
#
_entry.id   AF-A0A255Z403-F1
#
_cell.length_a   1.000
_cell.length_b   1.000
_cell.length_c   1.000
_cell.angle_alpha   90.00
_cell.angle_beta   90.00
_cell.angle_gamma   90.00
#
_symmetry.space_group_name_H-M   'P 1'
#
loop_
_entity.id
_entity.type
_entity.pdbx_description
1 polymer ?
#
loop_
_entity_poly.entity_id
_entity_poly.type
_entity_poly.pdbx_seq_one_letter_code
_entity_poly.pdbx_strand_id
1 'polypeptide(L)'
;MCVEMNGGSKHKQRFDRWVRRQNKSTRFLAELVEERLLPPLSQEGFVRVNADLTDPSWKVDPYQLTMERVRGEEYDFIIIIFLNSGAPRFQVFFGTRGTLPPHNWLKSGYLVSRSKEFIHFWGKPWWRPYFTWTENSATKTVSKVESMLTQVLDFLRTGEAGMNISKREM
;
A
#
# COMPACT_ATOMS: atom_id res chain seq x y z
N MET A 1 14.52 -23.67 1.80
CA MET A 1 13.28 -24.15 2.44
C MET A 1 12.15 -23.31 1.84
N CYS A 2 11.39 -23.85 0.89
CA CYS A 2 10.32 -23.11 0.21
C CYS A 2 9.10 -23.10 1.13
N VAL A 3 8.79 -21.95 1.73
CA VAL A 3 7.57 -21.78 2.52
C VAL A 3 6.40 -21.75 1.55
N GLU A 4 5.50 -22.74 1.64
CA GLU A 4 4.24 -22.72 0.90
C GLU A 4 3.42 -21.48 1.29
N MET A 5 3.18 -20.60 0.33
CA MET A 5 2.50 -19.31 0.49
C MET A 5 0.97 -19.46 0.66
N ASN A 6 0.51 -20.26 1.61
CA ASN A 6 -0.92 -20.52 1.86
C ASN A 6 -1.67 -19.41 2.64
N GLY A 7 -1.04 -18.24 2.83
CA GLY A 7 -1.59 -17.14 3.64
C GLY A 7 -2.59 -16.21 2.94
N GLY A 8 -2.49 -16.03 1.61
CA GLY A 8 -3.21 -14.97 0.89
C GLY A 8 -4.74 -15.02 1.01
N SER A 9 -5.34 -16.21 1.13
CA SER A 9 -6.80 -16.40 1.09
C SER A 9 -7.54 -15.82 2.31
N LYS A 10 -6.99 -15.96 3.53
CA LYS A 10 -7.64 -15.50 4.77
C LYS A 10 -7.61 -13.98 4.93
N HIS A 11 -6.57 -13.30 4.44
CA HIS A 11 -6.53 -11.85 4.48
C HIS A 11 -7.38 -11.21 3.41
N LYS A 12 -7.40 -11.76 2.19
CA LYS A 12 -8.37 -11.34 1.18
C LYS A 12 -9.79 -11.34 1.75
N GLN A 13 -10.18 -12.41 2.44
CA GLN A 13 -11.48 -12.46 3.14
C GLN A 13 -11.66 -11.42 4.26
N ARG A 14 -10.62 -11.00 4.98
CA ARG A 14 -10.71 -9.94 6.01
C ARG A 14 -10.89 -8.57 5.37
N PHE A 15 -10.10 -8.27 4.35
CA PHE A 15 -10.22 -7.05 3.57
C PHE A 15 -11.58 -6.97 2.87
N ASP A 16 -12.01 -8.01 2.18
CA ASP A 16 -13.31 -8.07 1.50
C ASP A 16 -14.46 -7.83 2.50
N ARG A 17 -14.37 -8.41 3.71
CA ARG A 17 -15.36 -8.15 4.77
C ARG A 17 -15.36 -6.70 5.23
N TRP A 18 -14.19 -6.08 5.35
CA TRP A 18 -14.09 -4.66 5.67
C TRP A 18 -14.67 -3.79 4.55
N VAL A 19 -14.30 -4.04 3.28
CA VAL A 19 -14.81 -3.35 2.08
C VAL A 19 -16.34 -3.40 1.99
N ARG A 20 -16.94 -4.58 2.24
CA ARG A 20 -18.42 -4.74 2.24
C ARG A 20 -19.13 -3.87 3.28
N ARG A 21 -18.46 -3.55 4.40
CA ARG A 21 -19.00 -2.66 5.46
C ARG A 21 -18.83 -1.18 5.15
N GLN A 22 -18.04 -0.82 4.14
CA GLN A 22 -17.84 0.57 3.76
C GLN A 22 -18.99 1.10 2.90
N ASN A 23 -19.11 2.43 2.87
CA ASN A 23 -20.00 3.12 1.94
C ASN A 23 -19.57 2.91 0.47
N LYS A 24 -20.50 3.21 -0.45
CA LYS A 24 -20.32 2.97 -1.89
C LYS A 24 -19.01 3.55 -2.43
N SER A 25 -18.68 4.79 -2.07
CA SER A 25 -17.49 5.44 -2.64
C SER A 25 -16.18 4.87 -2.11
N THR A 26 -16.11 4.45 -0.84
CA THR A 26 -14.91 3.81 -0.28
C THR A 26 -14.75 2.40 -0.83
N ARG A 27 -15.86 1.67 -1.01
CA ARG A 27 -15.87 0.37 -1.67
C ARG A 27 -15.32 0.47 -3.09
N PHE A 28 -15.87 1.38 -3.89
CA PHE A 28 -15.41 1.61 -5.26
C PHE A 28 -13.91 1.96 -5.32
N LEU A 29 -13.45 2.83 -4.42
CA LEU A 29 -12.03 3.19 -4.35
C LEU A 29 -11.14 1.98 -4.00
N ALA A 30 -11.57 1.16 -3.03
CA ALA A 30 -10.82 -0.01 -2.60
C ALA A 30 -10.73 -1.08 -3.71
N GLU A 31 -11.84 -1.35 -4.39
CA GLU A 31 -11.90 -2.27 -5.53
C GLU A 31 -10.99 -1.78 -6.66
N LEU A 32 -11.03 -0.49 -6.99
CA LEU A 32 -10.19 0.09 -8.03
C LEU A 32 -8.70 0.08 -7.70
N VAL A 33 -8.35 0.26 -6.41
CA VAL A 33 -6.98 0.11 -5.93
C VAL A 33 -6.50 -1.34 -6.10
N GLU A 34 -7.32 -2.32 -5.71
CA GLU A 34 -7.00 -3.75 -5.87
C GLU A 34 -6.83 -4.12 -7.34
N GLU A 35 -7.71 -3.62 -8.21
CA GLU A 35 -7.68 -3.88 -9.65
C GLU A 35 -6.46 -3.26 -10.34
N ARG A 36 -6.06 -2.05 -9.99
CA ARG A 36 -5.06 -1.29 -10.76
C ARG A 36 -3.68 -1.21 -10.14
N LEU A 37 -3.58 -1.19 -8.82
CA LEU A 37 -2.28 -0.99 -8.15
C LEU A 37 -1.57 -2.31 -7.85
N LEU A 38 -2.29 -3.41 -7.66
CA LEU A 38 -1.69 -4.69 -7.24
C LEU A 38 -1.10 -5.49 -8.41
N PRO A 39 -1.73 -5.56 -9.61
CA PRO A 39 -1.16 -6.34 -10.71
C PRO A 39 0.24 -5.88 -11.13
N PRO A 40 0.54 -4.57 -11.28
CA PRO A 40 1.90 -4.12 -11.60
C PRO A 40 2.92 -4.52 -10.52
N LEU A 41 2.55 -4.45 -9.24
CA LEU A 41 3.42 -4.90 -8.15
C LEU A 41 3.65 -6.42 -8.19
N SER A 42 2.62 -7.18 -8.57
CA SER A 42 2.71 -8.63 -8.71
C SER A 42 3.64 -9.03 -9.86
N GLN A 43 3.64 -8.27 -10.96
CA GLN A 43 4.58 -8.45 -12.08
C GLN A 43 6.04 -8.18 -11.65
N GLU A 44 6.25 -7.29 -10.69
CA GLU A 44 7.56 -7.04 -10.05
C GLU A 44 7.94 -8.09 -8.99
N GLY A 45 7.13 -9.14 -8.81
CA GLY A 45 7.41 -10.24 -7.88
C GLY A 45 6.96 -9.98 -6.44
N PHE A 46 6.16 -8.93 -6.19
CA PHE A 46 5.50 -8.78 -4.89
C PHE A 46 4.33 -9.76 -4.76
N VAL A 47 4.15 -10.30 -3.56
CA VAL A 47 3.03 -11.17 -3.22
C VAL A 47 2.15 -10.51 -2.17
N ARG A 48 0.83 -10.69 -2.28
CA ARG A 48 -0.10 -10.22 -1.26
C ARG A 48 0.01 -11.09 -0.03
N VAL A 49 0.27 -10.47 1.12
CA VAL A 49 0.43 -11.18 2.39
C VAL A 49 -0.75 -10.95 3.34
N ASN A 50 -0.90 -11.84 4.31
CA ASN A 50 -1.92 -11.81 5.37
C ASN A 50 -1.36 -11.59 6.77
N ALA A 51 -0.07 -11.88 6.91
CA ALA A 51 0.78 -11.59 8.03
C ALA A 51 2.17 -11.26 7.43
N ASP A 52 2.99 -10.55 8.19
CA ASP A 52 4.36 -10.24 7.79
C ASP A 52 5.12 -11.55 7.46
N LEU A 53 5.86 -11.58 6.34
CA LEU A 53 6.60 -12.79 5.92
C LEU A 53 7.69 -13.19 6.92
N THR A 54 8.20 -12.23 7.70
CA THR A 54 9.27 -12.44 8.68
C THR A 54 8.73 -12.71 10.08
N ASP A 55 7.57 -12.15 10.43
CA ASP A 55 6.87 -12.42 11.69
C ASP A 55 5.38 -12.73 11.47
N PRO A 56 5.01 -14.02 11.35
CA PRO A 56 3.62 -14.44 11.16
C PRO A 56 2.66 -14.06 12.30
N SER A 57 3.17 -13.62 13.47
CA SER A 57 2.33 -13.12 14.56
C SER A 57 1.79 -11.72 14.25
N TRP A 58 2.47 -10.95 13.40
CA TRP A 58 2.05 -9.62 12.95
C TRP A 58 1.06 -9.74 11.80
N LYS A 59 -0.23 -9.75 12.15
CA LYS A 59 -1.31 -9.85 11.17
C LYS A 59 -1.53 -8.51 10.49
N VAL A 60 -1.74 -8.56 9.17
CA VAL A 60 -2.16 -7.38 8.41
C VAL A 60 -3.54 -6.92 8.87
N ASP A 61 -3.72 -5.61 9.02
CA ASP A 61 -4.99 -5.02 9.41
C ASP A 61 -6.06 -5.16 8.31
N PRO A 62 -7.35 -5.25 8.67
CA PRO A 62 -8.40 -5.52 7.69
C PRO A 62 -8.65 -4.35 6.71
N TYR A 63 -8.13 -3.16 7.00
CA TYR A 63 -8.21 -1.97 6.15
C TYR A 63 -6.90 -1.72 5.38
N GLN A 64 -6.02 -2.72 5.30
CA GLN A 64 -4.74 -2.62 4.61
C GLN A 64 -4.64 -3.65 3.48
N LEU A 65 -3.88 -3.29 2.44
CA LEU A 65 -3.35 -4.21 1.45
C LEU A 65 -1.84 -4.20 1.59
N THR A 66 -1.25 -5.33 1.97
CA THR A 66 0.20 -5.47 2.11
C THR A 66 0.74 -6.38 1.03
N MET A 67 1.72 -5.88 0.30
CA MET A 67 2.46 -6.57 -0.76
C MET A 67 3.92 -6.66 -0.32
N GLU A 68 4.51 -7.84 -0.36
CA GLU A 68 5.91 -8.07 0.08
C GLU A 68 6.70 -8.84 -0.97
N ARG A 69 8.01 -8.61 -1.03
CA ARG A 69 8.94 -9.33 -1.91
C ARG A 69 10.25 -9.57 -1.19
N VAL A 70 10.70 -10.82 -1.12
CA VAL A 70 12.01 -11.17 -0.56
C VAL A 70 13.09 -11.04 -1.63
N ARG A 71 14.23 -10.45 -1.26
CA ARG A 71 15.42 -10.25 -2.10
C ARG A 71 16.70 -10.55 -1.29
N GLY A 72 17.12 -11.82 -1.31
CA GLY A 72 18.27 -12.24 -0.52
C GLY A 72 18.00 -12.09 0.97
N GLU A 73 18.81 -11.28 1.66
CA GLU A 73 18.68 -11.01 3.09
C GLU A 73 17.74 -9.83 3.42
N GLU A 74 17.16 -9.19 2.41
CA GLU A 74 16.23 -8.08 2.55
C GLU A 74 14.82 -8.48 2.11
N TYR A 75 13.80 -7.80 2.61
CA TYR A 75 12.48 -7.83 2.00
C TYR A 75 11.93 -6.42 1.81
N ASP A 76 11.38 -6.20 0.63
CA ASP A 76 10.64 -5.01 0.27
C ASP A 76 9.18 -5.19 0.65
N PHE A 77 8.54 -4.13 1.13
CA PHE A 77 7.11 -4.12 1.43
C PHE A 77 6.45 -2.85 0.90
N ILE A 78 5.19 -2.97 0.51
CA ILE A 78 4.30 -1.86 0.14
C ILE A 78 2.96 -2.10 0.83
N ILE A 79 2.55 -1.13 1.65
CA ILE A 79 1.30 -1.13 2.41
C ILE A 79 0.40 -0.02 1.88
N ILE A 80 -0.78 -0.39 1.38
CA ILE A 80 -1.86 0.54 1.06
C ILE A 80 -2.82 0.58 2.24
N ILE A 81 -2.89 1.71 2.95
CA ILE A 81 -3.62 1.85 4.20
C ILE A 81 -4.86 2.71 3.96
N PHE A 82 -6.05 2.10 4.01
CA PHE A 82 -7.31 2.85 3.88
C PHE A 82 -7.70 3.52 5.19
N LEU A 83 -8.30 4.70 5.11
CA LEU A 83 -8.76 5.41 6.30
C LEU A 83 -10.03 4.73 6.87
N ASN A 84 -9.95 4.25 8.12
CA ASN A 84 -11.03 3.49 8.75
C ASN A 84 -12.29 4.33 9.07
N SER A 85 -12.23 5.67 9.01
CA SER A 85 -13.36 6.57 9.32
C SER A 85 -14.39 6.70 8.20
N GLY A 86 -14.39 5.79 7.22
CA GLY A 86 -15.37 5.76 6.12
C GLY A 86 -15.18 6.84 5.05
N ALA A 87 -14.12 7.65 5.11
CA ALA A 87 -13.77 8.53 4.01
C ALA A 87 -13.04 7.72 2.91
N PRO A 88 -13.35 7.91 1.62
CA PRO A 88 -12.69 7.22 0.52
C PRO A 88 -11.29 7.80 0.32
N ARG A 89 -10.36 7.35 1.16
CA ARG A 89 -8.95 7.74 1.17
C ARG A 89 -8.06 6.56 1.54
N PHE A 90 -6.82 6.63 1.06
CA PHE A 90 -5.76 5.73 1.45
C PHE A 90 -4.40 6.43 1.48
N GLN A 91 -3.42 5.80 2.11
CA GLN A 91 -2.00 6.14 2.03
C GLN A 91 -1.25 4.99 1.39
N VAL A 92 -0.07 5.27 0.83
CA VAL A 92 0.86 4.24 0.39
C VAL A 92 2.15 4.42 1.17
N PHE A 93 2.47 3.45 2.00
CA PHE A 93 3.69 3.37 2.79
C PHE A 93 4.53 2.21 2.27
N PHE A 94 5.84 2.35 2.20
CA PHE A 94 6.72 1.31 1.67
C PHE A 94 8.09 1.37 2.32
N GLY A 95 8.85 0.29 2.17
CA GLY A 95 10.22 0.24 2.66
C GLY A 95 10.88 -1.11 2.44
N THR A 96 12.10 -1.20 2.97
CA THR A 96 12.94 -2.38 2.96
C THR A 96 13.42 -2.65 4.38
N ARG A 97 13.36 -3.91 4.80
CA ARG A 97 13.90 -4.38 6.09
C ARG A 97 14.79 -5.61 5.90
N GLY A 98 15.65 -5.86 6.87
CA GLY A 98 16.36 -7.14 6.98
C GLY A 98 15.42 -8.31 7.28
N THR A 99 15.69 -9.46 6.69
CA THR A 99 14.95 -10.72 6.90
C THR A 99 15.33 -11.41 8.21
N LEU A 100 16.54 -11.16 8.72
CA LEU A 100 17.01 -11.70 10.00
C LEU A 100 16.69 -10.75 11.15
N PRO A 101 16.36 -11.27 12.34
CA PRO A 101 16.25 -10.47 13.56
C PRO A 101 17.50 -9.60 13.78
N PRO A 102 17.36 -8.33 14.15
CA PRO A 102 16.14 -7.68 14.67
C PRO A 102 15.24 -7.04 13.61
N HIS A 103 15.34 -7.46 12.33
CA HIS A 103 14.59 -6.88 11.20
C HIS A 103 14.87 -5.40 11.01
N ASN A 104 16.16 -5.04 10.99
CA ASN A 104 16.61 -3.66 10.87
C ASN A 104 15.94 -2.96 9.68
N TRP A 105 15.45 -1.77 9.96
CA TRP A 105 14.91 -0.88 8.96
C TRP A 105 16.03 -0.30 8.11
N LEU A 106 15.99 -0.54 6.80
CA LEU A 106 17.03 -0.05 5.89
C LEU A 106 16.60 1.26 5.21
N LYS A 107 15.35 1.30 4.74
CA LYS A 107 14.76 2.49 4.13
C LYS A 107 13.25 2.42 4.16
N SER A 108 12.59 3.56 4.26
CA SER A 108 11.13 3.65 4.19
C SER A 108 10.68 5.02 3.69
N GLY A 109 9.45 5.07 3.21
CA GLY A 109 8.86 6.31 2.75
C GLY A 109 7.36 6.22 2.52
N TYR A 110 6.77 7.38 2.30
CA TYR A 110 5.38 7.52 1.87
C TYR A 110 5.32 8.03 0.43
N LEU A 111 4.37 7.51 -0.34
CA LEU A 111 4.03 8.10 -1.62
C LEU A 111 3.22 9.36 -1.39
N VAL A 112 3.76 10.49 -1.82
CA VAL A 112 3.20 11.81 -1.60
C VAL A 112 2.94 12.53 -2.91
N SER A 113 2.03 13.50 -2.88
CA SER A 113 1.71 14.28 -4.08
C SER A 113 2.82 15.27 -4.44
N ARG A 114 3.63 15.68 -3.44
CA ARG A 114 4.74 16.63 -3.56
C ARG A 114 5.84 16.29 -2.54
N SER A 115 7.10 16.53 -2.90
CA SER A 115 8.28 16.19 -2.08
C SER A 115 8.33 16.83 -0.69
N LYS A 116 7.64 17.95 -0.46
CA LYS A 116 7.59 18.63 0.84
C LYS A 116 6.58 18.03 1.83
N GLU A 117 5.74 17.10 1.38
CA GLU A 117 4.77 16.44 2.26
C GLU A 117 5.46 15.31 3.05
N PHE A 118 5.12 15.14 4.32
CA PHE A 118 5.56 13.98 5.11
C PHE A 118 4.71 12.74 4.86
N ILE A 119 3.40 12.95 4.75
CA ILE A 119 2.38 11.94 4.46
C ILE A 119 1.34 12.53 3.52
N HIS A 120 0.70 11.68 2.72
CA HIS A 120 -0.40 12.11 1.85
C HIS A 120 -1.53 11.09 1.87
N PHE A 121 -2.76 11.58 2.08
CA PHE A 121 -3.97 10.77 1.94
C PHE A 121 -4.56 10.97 0.54
N TRP A 122 -4.38 9.98 -0.32
CA TRP A 122 -4.95 9.91 -1.66
C TRP A 122 -6.44 9.64 -1.59
N GLY A 123 -7.25 10.51 -2.17
CA GLY A 123 -8.70 10.34 -2.21
C GLY A 123 -9.45 11.65 -2.02
N LYS A 124 -10.65 11.57 -1.44
CA LYS A 124 -11.51 12.74 -1.21
C LYS A 124 -10.84 13.75 -0.27
N PRO A 125 -10.62 15.02 -0.61
CA PRO A 125 -10.11 16.02 0.35
C PRO A 125 -11.01 16.20 1.58
N TRP A 126 -10.43 16.57 2.73
CA TRP A 126 -11.17 16.71 4.00
C TRP A 126 -12.14 17.87 4.04
N TRP A 127 -11.81 18.96 3.35
CA TRP A 127 -12.66 20.15 3.25
C TRP A 127 -13.79 20.02 2.22
N ARG A 128 -13.77 19.00 1.35
CA ARG A 128 -14.81 18.84 0.31
C ARG A 128 -16.06 18.11 0.84
N PRO A 129 -17.27 18.52 0.45
CA PRO A 129 -18.49 17.77 0.75
C PRO A 129 -18.46 16.36 0.16
N TYR A 130 -19.09 15.40 0.82
CA TYR A 130 -19.02 13.98 0.41
C TYR A 130 -19.63 13.72 -0.98
N PHE A 131 -20.76 14.37 -1.30
CA PHE A 131 -21.45 14.22 -2.59
C PHE A 131 -20.61 14.68 -3.80
N THR A 132 -19.53 15.44 -3.59
CA THR A 132 -18.64 15.88 -4.68
C THR A 132 -17.59 14.83 -5.06
N TRP A 133 -17.48 13.75 -4.28
CA TRP A 133 -16.56 12.66 -4.58
C TRP A 133 -17.25 11.60 -5.44
N THR A 134 -16.80 11.50 -6.69
CA THR A 134 -17.41 10.63 -7.71
C THR A 134 -16.50 9.44 -8.03
N GLU A 135 -17.04 8.44 -8.72
CA GLU A 135 -16.27 7.33 -9.27
C GLU A 135 -15.16 7.83 -10.21
N ASN A 136 -15.44 8.83 -11.05
CA ASN A 136 -14.42 9.50 -11.89
C ASN A 136 -13.31 10.17 -11.05
N SER A 137 -13.65 10.74 -9.88
CA SER A 137 -12.65 11.29 -8.95
C SER A 137 -11.74 10.19 -8.41
N ALA A 138 -12.31 9.06 -8.00
CA ALA A 138 -11.55 7.89 -7.59
C ALA A 138 -10.64 7.37 -8.71
N THR A 139 -11.15 7.24 -9.94
CA THR A 139 -10.36 6.82 -11.10
C THR A 139 -9.19 7.73 -11.39
N LYS A 140 -9.39 9.04 -11.38
CA LYS A 140 -8.30 10.01 -11.57
C LYS A 140 -7.25 9.91 -10.46
N THR A 141 -7.68 9.72 -9.21
CA THR A 141 -6.77 9.53 -8.08
C THR A 141 -5.95 8.26 -8.22
N VAL A 142 -6.58 7.12 -8.53
CA VAL A 142 -5.87 5.84 -8.69
C VAL A 142 -4.93 5.88 -9.90
N SER A 143 -5.36 6.41 -11.06
CA SER A 143 -4.46 6.60 -12.22
C SER A 143 -3.24 7.46 -11.86
N LYS A 144 -3.41 8.50 -11.05
CA LYS A 144 -2.30 9.34 -10.60
C LYS A 144 -1.33 8.55 -9.72
N VAL A 145 -1.84 7.80 -8.74
CA VAL A 145 -1.01 6.94 -7.88
C VAL A 145 -0.28 5.87 -8.70
N GLU A 146 -0.97 5.23 -9.64
CA GLU A 146 -0.40 4.23 -10.55
C GLU A 146 0.79 4.78 -11.32
N SER A 147 0.66 5.99 -11.89
CA SER A 147 1.75 6.65 -12.62
C SER A 147 2.99 6.97 -11.76
N MET A 148 2.86 6.92 -10.42
CA MET A 148 3.95 7.16 -9.48
C MET A 148 4.53 5.88 -8.89
N LEU A 149 3.94 4.71 -9.14
CA LEU A 149 4.44 3.44 -8.62
C LEU A 149 5.86 3.14 -9.08
N THR A 150 6.25 3.54 -10.30
CA THR A 150 7.62 3.40 -10.78
C THR A 150 8.63 4.09 -9.86
N GLN A 151 8.32 5.28 -9.33
CA GLN A 151 9.20 5.96 -8.37
C GLN A 151 9.35 5.14 -7.08
N VAL A 152 8.26 4.52 -6.60
CA VAL A 152 8.30 3.65 -5.40
C VAL A 152 9.22 2.47 -5.63
N LEU A 153 9.08 1.80 -6.79
CA LEU A 153 9.91 0.65 -7.16
C LEU A 153 11.39 1.04 -7.31
N ASP A 154 11.67 2.19 -7.92
CA ASP A 154 13.03 2.71 -8.06
C ASP A 154 13.64 3.04 -6.70
N PHE A 155 12.89 3.66 -5.78
CA PHE A 155 13.36 3.89 -4.42
C PHE A 155 13.67 2.58 -3.68
N LEU A 156 12.82 1.57 -3.80
CA LEU A 156 13.08 0.24 -3.22
C LEU A 156 14.30 -0.43 -3.86
N ARG A 157 14.64 -0.10 -5.11
CA ARG A 157 15.85 -0.60 -5.78
C ARG A 157 17.12 0.17 -5.39
N THR A 158 17.09 1.50 -5.40
CA THR A 158 18.29 2.36 -5.31
C THR A 158 18.42 3.12 -3.99
N GLY A 159 17.31 3.36 -3.28
CA GLY A 159 17.26 4.23 -2.10
C GLY A 159 17.15 5.72 -2.42
N GLU A 160 17.13 6.08 -3.70
CA GLU A 160 16.98 7.46 -4.16
C GLU A 160 15.51 7.86 -4.18
N ALA A 161 15.17 8.96 -3.51
CA ALA A 161 13.80 9.44 -3.46
C ALA A 161 13.49 10.30 -4.69
N GLY A 162 12.48 9.89 -5.44
CA GLY A 162 11.87 10.72 -6.48
C GLY A 162 11.06 11.89 -5.90
N MET A 163 10.52 12.73 -6.79
CA MET A 163 9.74 13.91 -6.42
C MET A 163 8.45 13.60 -5.63
N ASN A 164 7.95 12.36 -5.71
CA ASN A 164 6.74 11.90 -5.04
C ASN A 164 7.00 11.01 -3.83
N ILE A 165 8.22 11.04 -3.28
CA ILE A 165 8.59 10.21 -2.13
C ILE A 165 9.01 11.09 -0.97
N SER A 166 8.34 10.89 0.16
CA SER A 166 8.77 11.44 1.44
C SER A 166 9.58 10.40 2.19
N LYS A 167 10.86 10.69 2.44
CA LYS A 167 11.72 9.81 3.23
C LYS A 167 11.34 9.89 4.70
N ARG A 168 11.31 8.74 5.36
CA ARG A 168 11.45 8.69 6.81
C ARG A 168 12.94 8.48 7.09
N GLU A 169 13.60 9.48 7.68
CA GLU A 169 14.90 9.25 8.30
C GLU A 169 14.69 8.25 9.43
N MET A 170 15.51 7.19 9.45
CA MET A 170 15.46 6.10 10.42
C MET A 170 16.81 6.02 11.14
#